data_AF-A0A353LTX8-F1
#
_entry.id   AF-A0A353LTX8-F1
#
_cell.length_a   1.000
_cell.length_b   1.000
_cell.length_c   1.000
_cell.angle_alpha   90.00
_cell.angle_beta   90.00
_cell.angle_gamma   90.00
#
_symmetry.space_group_name_H-M   'P 1'
#
loop_
_entity.id
_entity.type
_entity.pdbx_description
1 polymer ?
#
loop_
_entity_poly.entity_id
_entity_poly.type
_entity_poly.pdbx_seq_one_letter_code
_entity_poly.pdbx_strand_id
1 'polypeptide(L)'
;MKDIAIRIGQRGNLATLETLYPAAFPDEDLLPLVRALLAEPGSLVLSLVASVGQTLVGHILLTLCGVQGCDAKVALLGPLAVAPDYQQAGVGA
;
A
#
# COMPACT_ATOMS: atom_id res chain seq x y z
N MET A 1 -15.35 -13.68 7.95
CA MET A 1 -14.44 -12.63 7.43
C MET A 1 -15.02 -11.29 7.83
N LYS A 2 -14.19 -10.34 8.29
CA LYS A 2 -14.63 -8.94 8.38
C LYS A 2 -14.90 -8.46 6.95
N ASP A 3 -15.97 -7.69 6.72
CA ASP A 3 -16.26 -7.12 5.39
C ASP A 3 -15.16 -6.13 5.00
N ILE A 4 -14.23 -6.58 4.17
CA ILE A 4 -13.10 -5.78 3.66
C ILE A 4 -13.48 -5.24 2.29
N ALA A 5 -13.44 -3.93 2.14
CA ALA A 5 -13.56 -3.26 0.85
C ALA A 5 -12.19 -2.78 0.36
N ILE A 6 -11.85 -3.12 -0.89
CA ILE A 6 -10.63 -2.67 -1.58
C ILE A 6 -10.98 -1.52 -2.54
N ARG A 7 -10.17 -0.46 -2.52
CA ARG A 7 -10.34 0.72 -3.38
C ARG A 7 -9.00 1.24 -3.88
N ILE A 8 -9.03 1.99 -4.99
CA ILE A 8 -7.88 2.78 -5.45
C ILE A 8 -7.56 3.83 -4.37
N GLY A 9 -6.28 3.94 -4.01
CA GLY A 9 -5.79 4.93 -3.09
C GLY A 9 -5.95 6.34 -3.66
N GLN A 10 -6.36 7.28 -2.80
CA GLN A 10 -6.55 8.68 -3.15
C GLN A 10 -5.63 9.54 -2.29
N ARG A 11 -5.31 10.76 -2.75
CA ARG A 11 -4.47 11.70 -2.00
C ARG A 11 -4.97 11.94 -0.56
N GLY A 12 -6.28 11.91 -0.35
CA GLY A 12 -6.90 12.05 0.97
C GLY A 12 -6.56 10.93 1.97
N ASN A 13 -6.01 9.81 1.53
CA ASN A 13 -5.62 8.72 2.43
C ASN A 13 -4.28 8.95 3.15
N LEU A 14 -3.48 9.95 2.73
CA LEU A 14 -2.12 10.13 3.22
C LEU A 14 -2.04 10.24 4.74
N ALA A 15 -2.92 11.02 5.37
CA ALA A 15 -2.97 11.16 6.83
C ALA A 15 -3.24 9.83 7.56
N THR A 16 -4.00 8.92 6.95
CA THR A 16 -4.24 7.58 7.52
C THR A 16 -3.08 6.62 7.24
N LEU A 17 -2.34 6.81 6.15
CA LEU A 17 -1.12 6.04 5.88
C LEU A 17 0.01 6.41 6.84
N GLU A 18 0.07 7.69 7.24
CA GLU A 18 1.00 8.20 8.26
C GLU A 18 0.85 7.53 9.62
N THR A 19 -0.34 7.00 9.93
CA THR A 19 -0.55 6.21 11.16
C THR A 19 -0.40 4.71 10.91
N LEU A 20 -0.83 4.21 9.74
CA LEU A 20 -0.77 2.78 9.41
C LEU A 20 0.66 2.25 9.34
N TYR A 21 1.55 2.93 8.60
CA TYR A 21 2.90 2.40 8.33
C TYR A 21 3.75 2.27 9.60
N PRO A 22 3.84 3.29 10.48
CA PRO A 22 4.56 3.13 11.74
C PRO A 22 3.95 2.07 12.66
N ALA A 23 2.62 1.88 12.62
CA ALA A 23 1.97 0.84 13.40
C ALA A 23 2.27 -0.57 12.86
N ALA A 24 2.36 -0.73 11.54
CA ALA A 24 2.67 -2.00 10.90
C ALA A 24 4.17 -2.34 10.93
N PHE A 25 5.05 -1.33 10.92
CA PHE A 25 6.51 -1.45 10.88
C PHE A 25 7.14 -0.53 11.95
N PRO A 26 7.07 -0.87 13.24
CA PRO A 26 7.56 0.00 14.32
C PRO A 26 9.08 0.22 14.30
N ASP A 27 9.83 -0.71 13.69
CA ASP A 27 11.29 -0.70 13.64
C ASP A 27 11.85 -0.10 12.32
N GLU A 28 10.99 0.30 11.38
CA GLU A 28 11.38 0.82 10.07
C GLU A 28 10.63 2.13 9.71
N ASP A 29 11.34 3.13 9.20
CA ASP A 29 10.70 4.34 8.67
C ASP A 29 10.45 4.21 7.16
N LEU A 30 9.29 3.63 6.82
CA LEU A 30 8.85 3.47 5.44
C LEU A 30 8.09 4.68 4.89
N LEU A 31 7.72 5.65 5.73
CA LEU A 31 6.90 6.79 5.30
C LEU A 31 7.58 7.66 4.22
N PRO A 32 8.88 7.96 4.28
CA PRO A 32 9.55 8.69 3.21
C PRO A 32 9.42 8.01 1.85
N LEU A 33 9.58 6.69 1.80
CA LEU A 33 9.43 5.90 0.58
C LEU A 33 7.98 5.92 0.08
N VAL A 34 7.01 5.70 0.98
CA VAL A 34 5.58 5.73 0.65
C VAL A 34 5.17 7.09 0.09
N ARG A 35 5.64 8.19 0.69
CA ARG A 35 5.38 9.56 0.21
C ARG A 35 5.98 9.78 -1.18
N ALA A 36 7.23 9.36 -1.39
CA ALA A 36 7.89 9.48 -2.68
C ALA A 36 7.11 8.75 -3.77
N LEU A 37 6.73 7.48 -3.53
CA LEU A 37 5.96 6.67 -4.48
C LEU A 37 4.57 7.25 -4.78
N LEU A 38 3.87 7.81 -3.79
CA LEU A 38 2.56 8.45 -4.00
C LEU A 38 2.66 9.81 -4.70
N ALA A 39 3.83 10.45 -4.66
CA ALA A 39 4.10 11.71 -5.35
C ALA A 39 4.59 11.51 -6.78
N GLU A 40 5.02 10.29 -7.16
CA GLU A 40 5.51 9.98 -8.50
C GLU A 40 4.44 10.32 -9.56
N PRO A 41 4.78 11.19 -10.53
CA PRO A 41 3.85 11.59 -11.57
C PRO A 41 3.62 10.46 -12.58
N GLY A 42 2.35 10.22 -12.94
CA GLY A 42 1.96 9.26 -13.97
C GLY A 42 1.27 8.01 -13.42
N SER A 43 0.92 7.10 -14.32
CA SER A 43 0.18 5.86 -14.00
C SER A 43 1.08 4.68 -13.63
N LEU A 44 2.33 4.94 -13.24
CA LEU A 44 3.31 3.87 -12.99
C LEU A 44 3.17 3.30 -11.57
N VAL A 45 2.52 4.01 -10.65
CA VAL A 45 2.28 3.54 -9.28
C VAL A 45 0.79 3.27 -9.08
N LEU A 46 0.46 2.01 -8.81
CA LEU A 46 -0.85 1.59 -8.36
C LEU A 46 -0.87 1.58 -6.83
N SER A 47 -1.74 2.38 -6.24
CA SER A 47 -2.04 2.38 -4.80
C SER A 47 -3.41 1.76 -4.57
N LEU A 48 -3.49 0.78 -3.66
CA LEU A 48 -4.74 0.19 -3.20
C LEU A 48 -4.83 0.29 -1.68
N VAL A 49 -6.03 0.58 -1.19
CA VAL A 49 -6.34 0.61 0.24
C VAL A 49 -7.39 -0.45 0.55
N ALA A 50 -7.22 -1.11 1.70
CA ALA A 50 -8.20 -2.01 2.28
C ALA A 50 -8.87 -1.32 3.47
N SER A 51 -10.19 -1.42 3.56
CA SER A 51 -10.97 -0.80 4.63
C SER A 51 -12.01 -1.74 5.22
N VAL A 52 -12.25 -1.62 6.52
CA VAL A 52 -13.38 -2.22 7.23
C VAL A 52 -14.25 -1.08 7.74
N GLY A 53 -15.44 -0.93 7.15
CA GLY A 53 -16.29 0.24 7.39
C GLY A 53 -15.62 1.53 6.92
N GLN A 54 -15.30 2.44 7.85
CA GLN A 54 -14.58 3.69 7.60
C GLN A 54 -13.09 3.62 7.96
N THR A 55 -12.64 2.50 8.53
CA THR A 55 -11.27 2.34 9.01
C THR A 55 -10.41 1.73 7.91
N LEU A 56 -9.33 2.40 7.54
CA LEU A 56 -8.30 1.86 6.65
C LEU A 56 -7.44 0.87 7.45
N VAL A 57 -7.38 -0.36 6.98
CA VAL A 57 -6.73 -1.50 7.68
C VAL A 57 -5.57 -2.08 6.89
N GLY A 58 -5.40 -1.68 5.64
CA GLY A 58 -4.26 -2.09 4.84
C GLY A 58 -4.03 -1.18 3.64
N HIS A 59 -2.81 -1.22 3.12
CA HIS A 59 -2.41 -0.46 1.95
C HIS A 59 -1.28 -1.17 1.23
N ILE A 60 -1.30 -1.12 -0.10
CA ILE A 60 -0.26 -1.67 -0.97
C ILE A 60 0.08 -0.69 -2.07
N LEU A 61 1.37 -0.60 -2.39
CA LEU A 61 1.89 0.06 -3.58
C LEU A 61 2.45 -0.98 -4.54
N LEU A 62 2.14 -0.84 -5.82
CA LEU A 62 2.79 -1.58 -6.90
C LEU A 62 3.34 -0.60 -7.94
N THR A 63 4.55 -0.82 -8.42
CA THR A 63 5.14 -0.02 -9.48
C THR A 63 5.24 -0.83 -10.77
N LEU A 64 4.63 -0.36 -11.85
CA LEU A 64 4.76 -0.97 -13.17
C LEU A 64 6.13 -0.63 -13.76
N CYS A 65 6.94 -1.65 -14.05
CA CYS A 65 8.28 -1.49 -14.63
C CYS A 65 8.62 -2.62 -15.61
N GLY A 66 9.75 -2.47 -16.30
CA GLY A 66 10.35 -3.54 -17.12
C GLY A 66 11.53 -4.18 -16.37
N VAL A 67 11.92 -5.37 -16.79
CA VAL A 67 13.11 -6.07 -16.28
C VAL A 67 14.21 -6.03 -17.35
N GLN A 68 15.40 -5.55 -16.99
CA GLN A 68 16.50 -5.44 -17.96
C GLN A 68 16.82 -6.81 -18.60
N GLY A 69 16.90 -6.84 -19.93
CA GLY A 69 17.13 -8.08 -20.68
C GLY A 69 15.88 -8.95 -20.87
N CYS A 70 14.69 -8.44 -20.54
CA CYS A 70 13.42 -9.11 -20.70
C CYS A 70 12.35 -8.13 -21.24
N ASP A 71 11.54 -8.57 -22.21
CA ASP A 71 10.45 -7.75 -22.77
C ASP A 71 9.18 -7.76 -21.90
N ALA A 72 9.21 -8.46 -20.76
CA ALA A 72 8.06 -8.53 -19.85
C ALA A 72 7.87 -7.20 -19.09
N LYS A 73 6.62 -6.75 -19.04
CA LYS A 73 6.17 -5.74 -18.07
C LYS A 73 5.80 -6.44 -16.78
N VAL A 74 6.29 -5.93 -15.66
CA VAL A 74 6.06 -6.48 -14.33
C VAL A 74 5.45 -5.43 -13.41
N ALA A 75 4.76 -5.88 -12.37
CA ALA A 75 4.36 -5.06 -11.25
C ALA A 75 5.31 -5.37 -10.09
N LEU A 76 6.20 -4.43 -9.78
CA LEU A 76 7.09 -4.52 -8.64
C LEU A 76 6.30 -4.25 -7.36
N LEU A 77 6.39 -5.17 -6.40
CA LEU A 77 5.80 -4.98 -5.09
C LEU A 77 6.55 -3.87 -4.34
N GLY A 78 5.84 -2.79 -4.02
CA GLY A 78 6.27 -1.76 -3.08
C GLY A 78 5.83 -2.11 -1.66
N PRO A 79 5.81 -1.12 -0.75
CA PRO A 79 5.37 -1.35 0.63
C PRO A 79 3.93 -1.88 0.70
N LEU A 80 3.75 -2.96 1.47
CA LEU A 80 2.46 -3.59 1.79
C LEU A 80 2.31 -3.58 3.31
N ALA A 81 1.36 -2.78 3.82
CA ALA A 81 1.09 -2.64 5.23
C ALA A 81 -0.29 -3.18 5.58
N VAL A 82 -0.39 -3.89 6.70
CA VAL A 82 -1.65 -4.31 7.32
C VAL A 82 -1.61 -3.88 8.78
N ALA A 83 -2.68 -3.24 9.23
CA ALA A 83 -2.82 -2.80 10.62
C ALA A 83 -2.67 -4.01 11.57
N PRO A 84 -1.94 -3.89 12.69
CA PRO A 84 -1.64 -5.02 13.58
C PRO A 84 -2.85 -5.88 13.94
N ASP A 85 -3.98 -5.25 14.30
CA ASP A 85 -5.23 -5.91 14.68
C ASP A 85 -5.94 -6.66 13.52
N TYR A 86 -5.41 -6.55 12.31
CA TYR A 86 -5.94 -7.14 11.08
C TYR A 86 -4.92 -8.04 10.36
N GLN A 87 -3.75 -8.27 10.96
CA GLN A 87 -2.77 -9.24 10.48
C GLN A 87 -3.28 -10.68 10.71
N GLN A 88 -2.75 -11.64 9.95
CA GLN A 88 -3.16 -13.06 9.99
C GLN A 88 -4.67 -13.29 9.75
N ALA A 89 -5.38 -12.29 9.22
CA ALA A 89 -6.82 -12.33 8.93
C ALA A 89 -7.13 -12.34 7.41
N GLY A 90 -6.12 -12.54 6.57
CA GLY A 90 -6.25 -12.59 5.11
C GLY A 90 -6.26 -11.24 4.40
N VAL A 91 -6.01 -10.12 5.10
CA VAL A 91 -5.99 -8.77 4.47
C VAL A 91 -4.82 -8.58 3.49
N GLY A 92 -3.66 -9.16 3.81
CA GLY A 92 -2.45 -9.09 2.98
C GLY A 92 -2.19 -10.35 2.14
N ALA A 93 -3.18 -11.22 2.00
CA ALA A 93 -3.08 -12.49 1.26
C ALA A 93 -3.33 -12.31 -0.24
#